data_AF-A0A2T6NQY5-F1
#
_entry.id   AF-A0A2T6NQY5-F1
#
_cell.length_a   1.000
_cell.length_b   1.000
_cell.length_c   1.000
_cell.angle_alpha   90.00
_cell.angle_beta   90.00
_cell.angle_gamma   90.00
#
_symmetry.space_group_name_H-M   'P 1'
#
loop_
_entity.id
_entity.type
_entity.pdbx_description
1 polymer ?
#
loop_
_entity_poly.entity_id
_entity_poly.type
_entity_poly.pdbx_seq_one_letter_code
_entity_poly.pdbx_strand_id
1 'polypeptide(L)'
;MKALASFVMRGPSQSAMAATGLTMLSLIFPFIGILGSACIGLVFLRQGPSGGIKTLLLSTLAIALLLGVIFSNPLMAIGILLVLWIPVAMLGMVLRNTRSLAFTTQAAIGFGLLVVLIQYIVLSDPAAFWQQYLQPLGERFVVAGLLDQAQSLKLVEQMSVVMCGAVAVVFMLQLLFSLYLARWWQAMLYNPGGFATEFHQLRVHWLVGIVGALALLLLMLPGESIPAIFSCLGTVVLGVLFLQGLAVAHGVFKGMKSAQLWLVVTYILLIVFMPQMVMVLTSIGLMDVWIDFRTRFKVGQNG
;
A
#
# COMPACT_ATOMS: atom_id res chain seq x y z
N MET A 1 2.21 -20.40 5.82
CA MET A 1 2.88 -19.54 4.81
C MET A 1 4.14 -20.16 4.18
N LYS A 2 5.04 -20.83 4.93
CA LYS A 2 6.24 -21.47 4.37
C LYS A 2 5.95 -22.44 3.22
N ALA A 3 4.95 -23.30 3.38
CA ALA A 3 4.53 -24.26 2.35
C ALA A 3 4.14 -23.58 1.03
N LEU A 4 3.34 -22.51 1.08
CA LEU A 4 2.95 -21.74 -0.10
C LEU A 4 4.17 -21.10 -0.78
N ALA A 5 5.02 -20.42 -0.01
CA ALA A 5 6.24 -19.80 -0.54
C ALA A 5 7.15 -20.85 -1.21
N SER A 6 7.34 -22.01 -0.57
CA SER A 6 8.11 -23.13 -1.13
C SER A 6 7.46 -23.66 -2.41
N PHE A 7 6.14 -23.79 -2.45
CA PHE A 7 5.41 -24.25 -3.64
C PHE A 7 5.61 -23.31 -4.83
N VAL A 8 5.46 -22.00 -4.63
CA VAL A 8 5.69 -20.97 -5.65
C VAL A 8 7.12 -21.08 -6.22
N MET A 9 8.11 -21.45 -5.39
CA MET A 9 9.52 -21.56 -5.83
C MET A 9 9.87 -22.91 -6.48
N ARG A 10 8.96 -23.89 -6.59
CA ARG A 10 9.27 -25.21 -7.19
C ARG A 10 9.48 -25.17 -8.70
N GLY A 11 8.86 -24.24 -9.40
CA GLY A 11 8.98 -24.11 -10.85
C GLY A 11 7.97 -23.13 -11.46
N PRO A 12 8.09 -22.80 -12.76
CA PRO A 12 7.25 -21.81 -13.43
C PRO A 12 5.75 -22.17 -13.47
N SER A 13 5.43 -23.47 -13.50
CA SER A 13 4.03 -23.93 -13.48
C SER A 13 3.41 -23.74 -12.10
N GLN A 14 4.14 -24.07 -11.03
CA GLN A 14 3.68 -23.94 -9.65
C GLN A 14 3.55 -22.47 -9.24
N SER A 15 4.49 -21.61 -9.66
CA SER A 15 4.37 -20.17 -9.45
C SER A 15 3.14 -19.59 -10.17
N ALA A 16 2.93 -19.99 -11.43
CA ALA A 16 1.79 -19.50 -12.21
C ALA A 16 0.45 -19.99 -11.65
N MET A 17 0.37 -21.27 -11.24
CA MET A 17 -0.82 -21.84 -10.62
C MET A 17 -1.18 -21.12 -9.31
N ALA A 18 -0.20 -20.87 -8.44
CA ALA A 18 -0.42 -20.16 -7.19
C ALA A 18 -0.87 -18.71 -7.44
N ALA A 19 -0.17 -17.97 -8.30
CA ALA A 19 -0.51 -16.59 -8.63
C ALA A 19 -1.92 -16.49 -9.25
N THR A 20 -2.23 -17.36 -10.20
CA THR A 20 -3.53 -17.44 -10.87
C THR A 20 -4.64 -17.78 -9.88
N GLY A 21 -4.49 -18.87 -9.12
CA GLY A 21 -5.52 -19.34 -8.19
C GLY A 21 -5.84 -18.31 -7.10
N LEU A 22 -4.81 -17.68 -6.51
CA LEU A 22 -5.00 -16.64 -5.50
C LEU A 22 -5.62 -15.37 -6.08
N THR A 23 -5.28 -15.00 -7.31
CA THR A 23 -5.88 -13.83 -7.98
C THR A 23 -7.32 -14.10 -8.43
N MET A 24 -7.66 -15.34 -8.81
CA MET A 24 -9.06 -15.71 -9.07
C MET A 24 -9.88 -15.73 -7.79
N LEU A 25 -9.31 -16.23 -6.69
CA LEU A 25 -9.98 -16.19 -5.40
C LEU A 25 -10.20 -14.74 -4.92
N SER A 26 -9.38 -13.79 -5.37
CA SER A 26 -9.57 -12.38 -5.03
C SER A 26 -10.78 -11.72 -5.66
N LEU A 27 -11.40 -12.34 -6.68
CA LEU A 27 -12.68 -11.87 -7.21
C LEU A 27 -13.81 -12.01 -6.18
N ILE A 28 -13.69 -12.98 -5.26
CA ILE A 28 -14.63 -13.19 -4.16
C ILE A 28 -14.12 -12.47 -2.90
N PHE A 29 -12.83 -12.54 -2.64
CA PHE A 29 -12.19 -11.96 -1.44
C PHE A 29 -11.07 -10.97 -1.84
N PRO A 30 -11.36 -9.68 -2.07
CA PRO A 30 -10.43 -8.72 -2.67
C PRO A 30 -9.02 -8.69 -2.04
N PHE A 31 -8.93 -8.80 -0.72
CA PHE A 31 -7.65 -8.77 0.00
C PHE A 31 -6.73 -9.97 -0.31
N ILE A 32 -7.26 -11.10 -0.79
CA ILE A 32 -6.46 -12.26 -1.21
C ILE A 32 -5.62 -11.92 -2.45
N GLY A 33 -5.99 -10.89 -3.23
CA GLY A 33 -5.22 -10.45 -4.40
C GLY A 33 -3.79 -10.05 -4.06
N ILE A 34 -3.55 -9.60 -2.82
CA ILE A 34 -2.21 -9.31 -2.28
C ILE A 34 -1.32 -10.56 -2.34
N LEU A 35 -1.87 -11.74 -2.03
CA LEU A 35 -1.15 -13.02 -2.05
C LEU A 35 -0.77 -13.41 -3.48
N GLY A 36 -1.69 -13.22 -4.45
CA GLY A 36 -1.43 -13.49 -5.86
C GLY A 36 -0.30 -12.63 -6.42
N SER A 37 -0.36 -11.32 -6.16
CA SER A 37 0.71 -10.39 -6.53
C SER A 37 2.02 -10.67 -5.80
N ALA A 38 1.98 -11.10 -4.54
CA ALA A 38 3.17 -11.51 -3.79
C ALA A 38 3.85 -12.75 -4.40
N CYS A 39 3.10 -13.68 -5.02
CA CYS A 39 3.69 -14.80 -5.75
C CYS A 39 4.55 -14.31 -6.92
N ILE A 40 4.04 -13.35 -7.70
CA ILE A 40 4.78 -12.72 -8.81
C ILE A 40 6.02 -11.98 -8.27
N GLY A 41 5.84 -11.13 -7.25
CA GLY A 41 6.91 -10.39 -6.61
C GLY A 41 8.03 -11.30 -6.09
N LEU A 42 7.68 -12.45 -5.48
CA LEU A 42 8.65 -13.40 -4.94
C LEU A 42 9.52 -14.02 -6.05
N VAL A 43 8.92 -14.36 -7.18
CA VAL A 43 9.67 -14.89 -8.33
C VAL A 43 10.63 -13.84 -8.89
N PHE A 44 10.17 -12.59 -9.06
CA PHE A 44 11.05 -11.50 -9.50
C PHE A 44 12.21 -11.26 -8.51
N LEU A 45 11.92 -11.26 -7.21
CA LEU A 45 12.94 -11.08 -6.17
C LEU A 45 13.99 -12.20 -6.16
N ARG A 46 13.58 -13.46 -6.38
CA ARG A 46 14.49 -14.62 -6.29
C ARG A 46 15.14 -14.99 -7.62
N GLN A 47 14.35 -15.12 -8.67
CA GLN A 47 14.78 -15.61 -9.99
C GLN A 47 15.08 -14.47 -10.97
N GLY A 48 14.73 -13.22 -10.65
CA GLY A 48 14.93 -12.09 -11.56
C GLY A 48 14.00 -12.14 -12.77
N PRO A 49 14.32 -11.38 -13.84
CA PRO A 49 13.48 -11.30 -15.03
C PRO A 49 13.26 -12.64 -15.73
N SER A 50 14.27 -13.52 -15.75
CA SER A 50 14.23 -14.79 -16.48
C SER A 50 13.15 -15.74 -15.97
N GLY A 51 12.96 -15.84 -14.65
CA GLY A 51 11.86 -16.59 -14.04
C GLY A 51 10.57 -15.78 -13.90
N GLY A 52 10.71 -14.48 -13.62
CA GLY A 52 9.60 -13.57 -13.39
C GLY A 52 8.70 -13.39 -14.62
N ILE A 53 9.29 -13.10 -15.78
CA ILE A 53 8.54 -12.90 -17.03
C ILE A 53 7.80 -14.17 -17.43
N LYS A 54 8.44 -15.34 -17.32
CA LYS A 54 7.78 -16.63 -17.60
C LYS A 54 6.56 -16.85 -16.71
N THR A 55 6.70 -16.62 -15.41
CA THR A 55 5.59 -16.76 -14.46
C THR A 55 4.47 -15.77 -14.80
N LEU A 56 4.80 -14.52 -15.07
CA LEU A 56 3.85 -13.46 -15.36
C LEU A 56 3.06 -13.75 -16.66
N LEU A 57 3.73 -14.20 -17.73
CA LEU A 57 3.07 -14.60 -18.98
C LEU A 57 2.16 -15.81 -18.80
N LEU A 58 2.66 -16.88 -18.15
CA LEU A 58 1.87 -18.09 -17.90
C LEU A 58 0.64 -17.81 -17.03
N SER A 59 0.80 -17.00 -15.99
CA SER A 59 -0.32 -16.62 -15.11
C SER A 59 -1.34 -15.75 -15.85
N THR A 60 -0.87 -14.85 -16.73
CA THR A 60 -1.77 -13.97 -17.49
C THR A 60 -2.59 -14.78 -18.48
N LEU A 61 -1.95 -15.72 -19.18
CA LEU A 61 -2.63 -16.63 -20.09
C LEU A 61 -3.66 -17.49 -19.35
N ALA A 62 -3.29 -18.05 -18.20
CA ALA A 62 -4.19 -18.86 -17.38
C ALA A 62 -5.41 -18.05 -16.90
N ILE A 63 -5.20 -16.82 -16.40
CA ILE A 63 -6.30 -15.93 -16.02
C ILE A 63 -7.16 -15.56 -17.22
N ALA A 64 -6.58 -15.24 -18.37
CA ALA A 64 -7.32 -14.89 -19.58
C ALA A 64 -8.25 -16.02 -20.03
N LEU A 65 -7.77 -17.27 -19.98
CA LEU A 65 -8.58 -18.45 -20.26
C LEU A 65 -9.73 -18.60 -19.25
N LEU A 66 -9.44 -18.50 -17.95
CA LEU A 66 -10.47 -18.64 -16.91
C LEU A 66 -11.54 -17.55 -16.98
N LEU A 67 -11.13 -16.29 -17.12
CA LEU A 67 -12.06 -15.15 -17.26
C LEU A 67 -12.81 -15.17 -18.59
N GLY A 68 -12.19 -15.67 -19.65
CA GLY A 68 -12.86 -15.92 -20.92
C GLY A 68 -13.96 -16.97 -20.82
N VAL A 69 -13.78 -18.01 -20.02
CA VAL A 69 -14.80 -19.05 -19.79
C VAL A 69 -15.89 -18.57 -18.84
N ILE A 70 -15.52 -17.95 -17.71
CA ILE A 70 -16.47 -17.59 -16.64
C ILE A 70 -17.27 -16.33 -16.98
N PHE A 71 -16.61 -15.31 -17.54
CA PHE A 71 -17.20 -13.98 -17.78
C PHE A 71 -17.29 -13.61 -19.25
N SER A 72 -16.91 -14.50 -20.18
CA SER A 72 -16.83 -14.21 -21.61
C SER A 72 -15.97 -12.99 -21.95
N ASN A 73 -15.00 -12.66 -21.07
CA ASN A 73 -14.16 -11.48 -21.21
C ASN A 73 -12.70 -11.78 -20.83
N PRO A 74 -11.91 -12.33 -21.77
CA PRO A 74 -10.50 -12.61 -21.52
C PRO A 74 -9.65 -11.35 -21.35
N LEU A 75 -10.12 -10.17 -21.83
CA LEU A 75 -9.37 -8.91 -21.76
C LEU A 75 -9.23 -8.38 -20.33
N MET A 76 -10.10 -8.78 -19.40
CA MET A 76 -9.96 -8.46 -17.97
C MET A 76 -8.60 -8.91 -17.40
N ALA A 77 -7.98 -9.96 -17.96
CA ALA A 77 -6.66 -10.42 -17.57
C ALA A 77 -5.56 -9.36 -17.82
N ILE A 78 -5.73 -8.53 -18.86
CA ILE A 78 -4.81 -7.43 -19.16
C ILE A 78 -4.89 -6.37 -18.06
N GLY A 79 -6.09 -6.08 -17.54
CA GLY A 79 -6.26 -5.18 -16.40
C GLY A 79 -5.52 -5.67 -15.16
N ILE A 80 -5.67 -6.95 -14.81
CA ILE A 80 -4.95 -7.58 -13.70
C ILE A 80 -3.42 -7.50 -13.91
N LEU A 81 -2.96 -7.82 -15.12
CA LEU A 81 -1.55 -7.77 -15.48
C LEU A 81 -0.97 -6.35 -15.30
N LEU A 82 -1.61 -5.35 -15.91
CA LEU A 82 -1.13 -3.96 -15.94
C LEU A 82 -1.23 -3.29 -14.58
N VAL A 83 -2.31 -3.53 -13.84
CA VAL A 83 -2.62 -2.82 -12.59
C VAL A 83 -1.99 -3.50 -11.38
N LEU A 84 -1.95 -4.83 -11.33
CA LEU A 84 -1.48 -5.55 -10.14
C LEU A 84 -0.09 -6.13 -10.33
N TRP A 85 0.14 -6.91 -11.38
CA TRP A 85 1.36 -7.73 -11.47
C TRP A 85 2.57 -6.99 -12.00
N ILE A 86 2.43 -6.16 -13.03
CA ILE A 86 3.56 -5.37 -13.56
C ILE A 86 4.10 -4.40 -12.50
N PRO A 87 3.29 -3.61 -11.79
CA PRO A 87 3.80 -2.71 -10.76
C PRO A 87 4.54 -3.43 -9.64
N VAL A 88 4.00 -4.56 -9.14
CA VAL A 88 4.69 -5.38 -8.12
C VAL A 88 5.96 -6.02 -8.68
N ALA A 89 5.97 -6.47 -9.93
CA ALA A 89 7.17 -7.00 -10.59
C ALA A 89 8.26 -5.92 -10.71
N MET A 90 7.89 -4.69 -11.10
CA MET A 90 8.78 -3.55 -11.19
C MET A 90 9.37 -3.20 -9.82
N LEU A 91 8.54 -3.08 -8.78
CA LEU A 91 9.01 -2.86 -7.41
C LEU A 91 9.90 -4.01 -6.91
N GLY A 92 9.57 -5.26 -7.26
CA GLY A 92 10.40 -6.44 -6.98
C GLY A 92 11.78 -6.34 -7.63
N MET A 93 11.86 -5.86 -8.87
CA MET A 93 13.13 -5.61 -9.56
C MET A 93 13.92 -4.45 -8.93
N VAL A 94 13.25 -3.36 -8.56
CA VAL A 94 13.89 -2.25 -7.82
C VAL A 94 14.50 -2.76 -6.52
N LEU A 95 13.75 -3.54 -5.74
CA LEU A 95 14.25 -4.10 -4.48
C LEU A 95 15.40 -5.09 -4.71
N ARG A 96 15.31 -5.93 -5.74
CA ARG A 96 16.38 -6.88 -6.10
C ARG A 96 17.69 -6.17 -6.44
N ASN A 97 17.60 -5.10 -7.23
CA ASN A 97 18.77 -4.39 -7.75
C ASN A 97 19.39 -3.44 -6.72
N THR A 98 18.56 -2.73 -5.96
CA THR A 98 19.02 -1.74 -4.97
C THR A 98 19.31 -2.34 -3.60
N ARG A 99 18.73 -3.50 -3.29
CA ARG A 99 18.75 -4.15 -1.97
C ARG A 99 18.29 -3.23 -0.84
N SER A 100 17.50 -2.20 -1.17
CA SER A 100 17.02 -1.21 -0.21
C SER A 100 15.50 -1.21 -0.18
N LEU A 101 14.96 -1.72 0.93
CA LEU A 101 13.53 -1.69 1.20
C LEU A 101 13.02 -0.24 1.31
N ALA A 102 13.81 0.64 1.92
CA ALA A 102 13.48 2.06 2.05
C ALA A 102 13.41 2.78 0.70
N PHE A 103 14.37 2.55 -0.20
CA PHE A 103 14.33 3.11 -1.55
C PHE A 103 13.14 2.58 -2.34
N THR A 104 12.90 1.27 -2.29
CA THR A 104 11.79 0.65 -3.03
C THR A 104 10.42 1.14 -2.53
N THR A 105 10.30 1.37 -1.22
CA THR A 105 9.08 1.92 -0.63
C THR A 105 8.80 3.33 -1.16
N GLN A 106 9.83 4.16 -1.30
CA GLN A 106 9.72 5.49 -1.89
C GLN A 106 9.44 5.42 -3.40
N ALA A 107 10.00 4.45 -4.13
CA ALA A 107 9.71 4.25 -5.54
C ALA A 107 8.21 3.96 -5.80
N ALA A 108 7.50 3.38 -4.83
CA ALA A 108 6.07 3.15 -4.95
C ALA A 108 5.23 4.44 -4.98
N ILE A 109 5.77 5.57 -4.50
CA ILE A 109 5.14 6.89 -4.65
C ILE A 109 4.81 7.15 -6.11
N GLY A 110 5.72 6.80 -7.04
CA GLY A 110 5.49 6.98 -8.48
C GLY A 110 4.21 6.30 -8.99
N PHE A 111 3.88 5.10 -8.47
CA PHE A 111 2.65 4.41 -8.85
C PHE A 111 1.40 5.07 -8.24
N GLY A 112 1.47 5.58 -7.01
CA GLY A 112 0.38 6.36 -6.43
C GLY A 112 0.14 7.67 -7.20
N LEU A 113 1.21 8.41 -7.52
CA LEU A 113 1.10 9.63 -8.32
C LEU A 113 0.54 9.35 -9.71
N LEU A 114 0.94 8.24 -10.34
CA LEU A 114 0.38 7.81 -11.62
C LEU A 114 -1.15 7.62 -11.54
N VAL A 115 -1.67 7.02 -10.47
CA VAL A 115 -3.12 6.87 -10.27
C VAL A 115 -3.82 8.22 -10.11
N VAL A 116 -3.21 9.19 -9.41
CA VAL A 116 -3.76 10.56 -9.33
C VAL A 116 -3.82 11.18 -10.73
N LEU A 117 -2.72 11.11 -11.49
CA LEU A 117 -2.66 11.67 -12.85
C LEU A 117 -3.71 11.04 -13.78
N ILE A 118 -3.85 9.71 -13.76
CA ILE A 118 -4.85 9.01 -14.55
C ILE A 118 -6.26 9.50 -14.21
N GLN A 119 -6.59 9.69 -12.92
CA GLN A 119 -7.90 10.23 -12.52
C GLN A 119 -8.15 11.62 -13.10
N TYR A 120 -7.18 12.54 -13.04
CA TYR A 120 -7.35 13.89 -13.60
C TYR A 120 -7.42 13.91 -15.13
N ILE A 121 -6.75 12.97 -15.81
CA ILE A 121 -6.83 12.83 -17.27
C ILE A 121 -8.19 12.26 -17.71
N VAL A 122 -8.72 11.28 -16.98
CA VAL A 122 -9.93 10.55 -17.37
C VAL A 122 -11.22 11.24 -16.90
N LEU A 123 -11.21 11.81 -15.69
CA LEU A 123 -12.44 12.29 -15.04
C LEU A 123 -12.70 13.79 -15.21
N SER A 124 -11.75 14.56 -15.77
CA SER A 124 -11.75 16.04 -15.86
C SER A 124 -11.81 16.77 -14.50
N ASP A 125 -12.79 16.42 -13.65
CA ASP A 125 -12.90 16.80 -12.24
C ASP A 125 -13.13 15.56 -11.36
N PRO A 126 -12.05 14.99 -10.78
CA PRO A 126 -12.16 13.86 -9.87
C PRO A 126 -13.02 14.15 -8.63
N ALA A 127 -13.03 15.38 -8.10
CA ALA A 127 -13.78 15.70 -6.90
C ALA A 127 -15.29 15.64 -7.18
N ALA A 128 -15.72 16.23 -8.30
CA ALA A 128 -17.12 16.14 -8.73
C ALA A 128 -17.56 14.69 -9.01
N PHE A 129 -16.70 13.89 -9.63
CA PHE A 129 -16.96 12.46 -9.85
C PHE A 129 -17.21 11.71 -8.52
N TRP A 130 -16.31 11.88 -7.55
CA TRP A 130 -16.46 11.23 -6.25
C TRP A 130 -17.65 11.76 -5.46
N GLN A 131 -18.01 13.03 -5.62
CA GLN A 131 -19.19 13.62 -5.00
C GLN A 131 -20.47 12.95 -5.47
N GLN A 132 -20.62 12.74 -6.77
CA GLN A 132 -21.76 12.00 -7.34
C GLN A 132 -21.81 10.56 -6.81
N TYR A 133 -20.65 9.91 -6.68
CA TYR A 133 -20.57 8.54 -6.18
C TYR A 133 -20.89 8.42 -4.68
N LEU A 134 -20.53 9.43 -3.88
CA LEU A 134 -20.72 9.46 -2.43
C LEU A 134 -22.07 10.05 -2.00
N GLN A 135 -22.78 10.76 -2.88
CA GLN A 135 -24.07 11.38 -2.57
C GLN A 135 -25.09 10.39 -1.97
N PRO A 136 -25.26 9.15 -2.49
CA PRO A 136 -26.16 8.18 -1.88
C PRO A 136 -25.78 7.77 -0.45
N LEU A 137 -24.49 7.84 -0.10
CA LEU A 137 -24.03 7.59 1.28
C LEU A 137 -24.45 8.73 2.21
N GLY A 138 -24.31 9.97 1.76
CA GLY A 138 -24.76 11.15 2.52
C GLY A 138 -26.27 11.10 2.80
N GLU A 139 -27.07 10.75 1.80
CA GLU A 139 -28.53 10.61 1.95
C GLU A 139 -28.90 9.55 3.00
N ARG A 140 -28.17 8.43 3.03
CA ARG A 140 -28.38 7.38 4.05
C ARG A 140 -28.10 7.88 5.46
N PHE A 141 -27.12 8.75 5.68
CA PHE A 141 -26.87 9.33 7.01
C PHE A 141 -27.99 10.25 7.47
N VAL A 142 -28.60 11.00 6.54
CA VAL A 142 -29.76 11.85 6.84
C VAL A 142 -30.97 10.98 7.19
N VAL A 143 -31.26 9.96 6.39
CA VAL A 143 -32.37 9.01 6.65
C VAL A 143 -32.18 8.26 7.97
N ALA A 144 -30.94 7.91 8.32
CA ALA A 144 -30.62 7.27 9.60
C ALA A 144 -30.67 8.24 10.80
N GLY A 145 -30.93 9.53 10.60
CA GLY A 145 -30.98 10.54 11.65
C GLY A 145 -29.62 10.84 12.29
N LEU A 146 -28.51 10.48 11.62
CA LEU A 146 -27.16 10.68 12.13
C LEU A 146 -26.61 12.07 11.82
N LEU A 147 -27.07 12.69 10.72
CA LEU A 147 -26.66 14.02 10.27
C LEU A 147 -27.88 14.78 9.73
N ASP A 148 -27.85 16.11 9.82
CA ASP A 148 -28.78 16.93 9.06
C ASP A 148 -28.35 17.05 7.58
N GLN A 149 -29.21 17.64 6.74
CA GLN A 149 -28.95 17.79 5.31
C GLN A 149 -27.68 18.62 5.03
N ALA A 150 -27.44 19.69 5.77
CA ALA A 150 -26.31 20.59 5.55
C ALA A 150 -24.99 19.94 5.98
N GLN A 151 -24.99 19.23 7.11
CA GLN A 151 -23.88 18.43 7.61
C GLN A 151 -23.53 17.31 6.65
N SER A 152 -24.53 16.62 6.11
CA SER A 152 -24.34 15.55 5.12
C SER A 152 -23.71 16.08 3.84
N LEU A 153 -24.23 17.19 3.28
CA LEU A 153 -23.66 17.81 2.09
C LEU A 153 -22.20 18.22 2.30
N LYS A 154 -21.89 18.85 3.43
CA LYS A 154 -20.52 19.24 3.80
C LYS A 154 -19.59 18.03 3.96
N LEU A 155 -20.07 16.94 4.56
CA LEU A 155 -19.31 15.71 4.70
C LEU A 155 -18.99 15.10 3.35
N VAL A 156 -19.99 14.97 2.46
CA VAL A 156 -19.81 14.41 1.12
C VAL A 156 -18.82 15.26 0.32
N GLU A 157 -18.94 16.58 0.35
CA GLU A 157 -17.99 17.50 -0.30
C GLU A 157 -16.55 17.27 0.21
N GLN A 158 -16.35 17.28 1.53
CA GLN A 158 -15.03 17.06 2.15
C GLN A 158 -14.44 15.68 1.79
N MET A 159 -15.26 14.63 1.84
CA MET A 159 -14.82 13.29 1.48
C MET A 159 -14.41 13.19 0.00
N SER A 160 -15.15 13.85 -0.88
CA SER A 160 -14.94 13.78 -2.33
C SER A 160 -13.60 14.36 -2.76
N VAL A 161 -13.19 15.47 -2.13
CA VAL A 161 -11.90 16.11 -2.38
C VAL A 161 -10.73 15.17 -2.02
N VAL A 162 -10.86 14.35 -0.97
CA VAL A 162 -9.79 13.45 -0.52
C VAL A 162 -9.83 12.06 -1.18
N MET A 163 -10.96 11.66 -1.79
CA MET A 163 -11.13 10.33 -2.39
C MET A 163 -10.09 10.03 -3.49
N CYS A 164 -9.76 11.01 -4.32
CA CYS A 164 -8.77 10.82 -5.39
C CYS A 164 -7.39 10.42 -4.82
N GLY A 165 -6.95 11.08 -3.74
CA GLY A 165 -5.75 10.71 -3.00
C GLY A 165 -5.89 9.38 -2.25
N ALA A 166 -7.07 9.11 -1.67
CA ALA A 166 -7.34 7.88 -0.94
C ALA A 166 -7.22 6.64 -1.85
N VAL A 167 -7.82 6.67 -3.04
CA VAL A 167 -7.70 5.56 -4.02
C VAL A 167 -6.26 5.34 -4.44
N ALA A 168 -5.51 6.42 -4.68
CA ALA A 168 -4.10 6.35 -5.03
C ALA A 168 -3.24 5.74 -3.90
N VAL A 169 -3.48 6.13 -2.65
CA VAL A 169 -2.79 5.55 -1.49
C VAL A 169 -3.16 4.09 -1.28
N VAL A 170 -4.44 3.72 -1.35
CA VAL A 170 -4.88 2.34 -1.19
C VAL A 170 -4.23 1.45 -2.24
N PHE A 171 -4.19 1.90 -3.49
CA PHE A 171 -3.50 1.20 -4.56
C PHE A 171 -2.00 1.05 -4.26
N MET A 172 -1.31 2.15 -3.90
CA MET A 172 0.11 2.12 -3.55
C MET A 172 0.40 1.16 -2.37
N LEU A 173 -0.40 1.22 -1.31
CA LEU A 173 -0.26 0.34 -0.14
C LEU A 173 -0.51 -1.12 -0.49
N GLN A 174 -1.46 -1.42 -1.38
CA GLN A 174 -1.68 -2.78 -1.86
C GLN A 174 -0.44 -3.33 -2.61
N LEU A 175 0.20 -2.50 -3.45
CA LEU A 175 1.45 -2.89 -4.11
C LEU A 175 2.56 -3.15 -3.08
N LEU A 176 2.71 -2.26 -2.09
CA LEU A 176 3.73 -2.37 -1.05
C LEU A 176 3.50 -3.57 -0.13
N PHE A 177 2.27 -3.86 0.27
CA PHE A 177 1.96 -5.05 1.06
C PHE A 177 2.22 -6.34 0.28
N SER A 178 1.92 -6.36 -1.02
CA SER A 178 2.25 -7.50 -1.89
C SER A 178 3.77 -7.71 -1.98
N LEU A 179 4.53 -6.63 -2.16
CA LEU A 179 6.00 -6.66 -2.19
C LEU A 179 6.60 -7.08 -0.85
N TYR A 180 6.12 -6.51 0.27
CA TYR A 180 6.61 -6.83 1.61
C TYR A 180 6.32 -8.28 1.97
N LEU A 181 5.15 -8.80 1.56
CA LEU A 181 4.81 -10.20 1.72
C LEU A 181 5.73 -11.09 0.89
N ALA A 182 6.01 -10.72 -0.36
CA ALA A 182 6.98 -11.40 -1.20
C ALA A 182 8.39 -11.41 -0.58
N ARG A 183 8.83 -10.27 -0.04
CA ARG A 183 10.14 -10.14 0.62
C ARG A 183 10.18 -10.95 1.92
N TRP A 184 9.10 -10.97 2.70
CA TRP A 184 8.97 -11.80 3.89
C TRP A 184 9.02 -13.29 3.56
N TRP A 185 8.33 -13.73 2.51
CA TRP A 185 8.44 -15.11 2.01
C TRP A 185 9.86 -15.45 1.59
N GLN A 186 10.53 -14.55 0.86
CA GLN A 186 11.92 -14.72 0.47
C GLN A 186 12.85 -14.85 1.69
N ALA A 187 12.68 -13.99 2.69
CA ALA A 187 13.43 -14.04 3.95
C ALA A 187 13.17 -15.36 4.69
N MET A 188 11.92 -15.77 4.85
CA MET A 188 11.56 -17.03 5.51
C MET A 188 12.20 -18.27 4.85
N LEU A 189 12.40 -18.26 3.53
CA LEU A 189 13.01 -19.38 2.80
C LEU A 189 14.54 -19.33 2.74
N TYR A 190 15.13 -18.14 2.63
CA TYR A 190 16.54 -17.98 2.26
C TYR A 190 17.35 -17.10 3.21
N ASN A 191 16.72 -16.28 4.06
CA ASN A 191 17.38 -15.41 5.04
C ASN A 191 16.45 -15.14 6.25
N PRO A 192 16.26 -16.10 7.16
CA PRO A 192 15.27 -15.99 8.24
C PRO A 192 15.45 -14.72 9.07
N GLY A 193 14.36 -13.97 9.28
CA GLY A 193 14.40 -12.70 10.01
C GLY A 193 14.89 -11.48 9.20
N GLY A 194 15.40 -11.67 7.97
CA GLY A 194 15.92 -10.59 7.14
C GLY A 194 14.93 -9.46 6.88
N PHE A 195 13.67 -9.78 6.54
CA PHE A 195 12.62 -8.78 6.33
C PHE A 195 12.35 -7.95 7.59
N ALA A 196 12.33 -8.55 8.77
CA ALA A 196 12.09 -7.82 10.01
C ALA A 196 13.20 -6.80 10.27
N THR A 197 14.46 -7.17 10.07
CA THR A 197 15.59 -6.24 10.19
C THR A 197 15.50 -5.09 9.19
N GLU A 198 15.20 -5.39 7.92
CA GLU A 198 15.05 -4.38 6.86
C GLU A 198 13.88 -3.43 7.13
N PHE A 199 12.73 -3.96 7.55
CA PHE A 199 11.56 -3.15 7.87
C PHE A 199 11.79 -2.26 9.09
N HIS A 200 12.40 -2.79 10.16
CA HIS A 200 12.71 -1.99 11.34
C HIS A 200 13.72 -0.87 11.05
N GLN A 201 14.56 -1.01 10.02
CA GLN A 201 15.54 -0.01 9.58
C GLN A 201 15.02 0.89 8.46
N LEU A 202 13.76 0.74 8.05
CA LEU A 202 13.17 1.54 6.99
C LEU A 202 13.15 3.02 7.39
N ARG A 203 13.88 3.84 6.64
CA ARG A 203 13.98 5.28 6.81
C ARG A 203 13.96 5.94 5.45
N VAL A 204 12.99 6.81 5.19
CA VAL A 204 12.89 7.50 3.91
C VAL A 204 13.90 8.64 3.82
N HIS A 205 14.14 9.10 2.58
CA HIS A 205 15.02 10.21 2.31
C HIS A 205 14.42 11.53 2.80
N TRP A 206 15.26 12.48 3.23
CA TRP A 206 14.81 13.76 3.81
C TRP A 206 13.90 14.59 2.90
N LEU A 207 14.10 14.47 1.57
CA LEU A 207 13.23 15.10 0.58
C LEU A 207 11.77 14.62 0.68
N VAL A 208 11.55 13.34 0.94
CA VAL A 208 10.19 12.79 1.16
C VAL A 208 9.60 13.36 2.44
N GLY A 209 10.43 13.57 3.48
CA GLY A 209 10.03 14.28 4.69
C GLY A 209 9.59 15.71 4.40
N ILE A 210 10.36 16.49 3.61
CA ILE A 210 9.97 17.86 3.26
C ILE A 210 8.65 17.90 2.50
N VAL A 211 8.52 17.06 1.46
CA VAL A 211 7.28 17.00 0.69
C VAL A 211 6.10 16.58 1.57
N GLY A 212 6.30 15.63 2.49
CA GLY A 212 5.28 15.24 3.45
C GLY A 212 4.91 16.34 4.45
N ALA A 213 5.88 17.12 4.95
CA ALA A 213 5.62 18.27 5.81
C ALA A 213 4.81 19.34 5.08
N LEU A 214 5.18 19.65 3.83
CA LEU A 214 4.41 20.54 2.97
C LEU A 214 3.00 20.00 2.73
N ALA A 215 2.85 18.70 2.46
CA ALA A 215 1.54 18.07 2.29
C ALA A 215 0.66 18.21 3.53
N LEU A 216 1.19 17.98 4.74
CA LEU A 216 0.44 18.19 5.98
C LEU A 216 0.06 19.66 6.17
N LEU A 217 0.96 20.60 5.89
CA LEU A 217 0.67 22.04 5.99
C LEU A 217 -0.46 22.43 5.03
N LEU A 218 -0.42 21.94 3.79
CA LEU A 218 -1.46 22.19 2.79
C LEU A 218 -2.83 21.64 3.22
N LEU A 219 -2.86 20.48 3.88
CA LEU A 219 -4.10 19.91 4.42
C LEU A 219 -4.70 20.70 5.59
N MET A 220 -3.91 21.55 6.27
CA MET A 220 -4.39 22.41 7.36
C MET A 220 -4.93 23.76 6.86
N LEU A 221 -4.67 24.12 5.60
CA LEU A 221 -5.16 25.36 5.02
C LEU A 221 -6.63 25.23 4.57
N PRO A 222 -7.40 26.32 4.54
CA PRO A 222 -8.77 26.30 4.05
C PRO A 222 -8.86 25.77 2.60
N GLY A 223 -9.80 24.87 2.34
CA GLY A 223 -9.89 24.10 1.09
C GLY A 223 -10.02 24.94 -0.19
N GLU A 224 -10.51 26.18 -0.10
CA GLU A 224 -10.63 27.09 -1.25
C GLU A 224 -9.28 27.68 -1.70
N SER A 225 -8.23 27.56 -0.88
CA SER A 225 -6.94 28.22 -1.13
C SER A 225 -5.99 27.40 -2.01
N ILE A 226 -6.26 26.09 -2.21
CA ILE A 226 -5.32 25.16 -2.85
C ILE A 226 -6.05 24.27 -3.85
N PRO A 227 -5.54 24.13 -5.09
CA PRO A 227 -6.08 23.16 -6.03
C PRO A 227 -6.11 21.73 -5.46
N ALA A 228 -7.27 21.06 -5.55
CA ALA A 228 -7.51 19.74 -4.96
C ALA A 228 -6.48 18.66 -5.34
N ILE A 229 -5.84 18.80 -6.50
CA ILE A 229 -4.79 17.88 -6.97
C ILE A 229 -3.61 17.82 -5.99
N PHE A 230 -3.22 18.93 -5.36
CA PHE A 230 -2.10 18.94 -4.41
C PHE A 230 -2.41 18.13 -3.16
N SER A 231 -3.65 18.17 -2.67
CA SER A 231 -4.11 17.32 -1.57
C SER A 231 -4.03 15.83 -1.95
N CYS A 232 -4.38 15.49 -3.18
CA CYS A 232 -4.29 14.11 -3.68
C CYS A 232 -2.83 13.62 -3.76
N LEU A 233 -1.95 14.42 -4.36
CA LEU A 233 -0.52 14.12 -4.48
C LEU A 233 0.15 14.03 -3.11
N GLY A 234 -0.16 14.98 -2.21
CA GLY A 234 0.34 14.99 -0.83
C GLY A 234 -0.05 13.73 -0.07
N THR A 235 -1.31 13.30 -0.20
CA THR A 235 -1.82 12.08 0.45
C THR A 235 -1.02 10.83 0.07
N VAL A 236 -0.57 10.70 -1.18
CA VAL A 236 0.31 9.61 -1.63
C VAL A 236 1.62 9.58 -0.84
N VAL A 237 2.25 10.74 -0.64
CA VAL A 237 3.51 10.86 0.12
C VAL A 237 3.29 10.53 1.60
N LEU A 238 2.18 11.00 2.17
CA LEU A 238 1.79 10.68 3.54
C LEU A 238 1.61 9.17 3.76
N GLY A 239 1.10 8.43 2.75
CA GLY A 239 0.99 6.97 2.81
C GLY A 239 2.33 6.25 3.01
N VAL A 240 3.43 6.77 2.46
CA VAL A 240 4.77 6.23 2.71
C VAL A 240 5.28 6.59 4.11
N LEU A 241 5.02 7.81 4.56
CA LEU A 241 5.38 8.24 5.92
C LEU A 241 4.61 7.45 6.99
N PHE A 242 3.35 7.10 6.72
CA PHE A 242 2.58 6.16 7.55
C PHE A 242 3.31 4.82 7.71
N LEU A 243 3.81 4.23 6.62
CA LEU A 243 4.58 2.99 6.69
C LEU A 243 5.90 3.16 7.46
N GLN A 244 6.55 4.31 7.33
CA GLN A 244 7.72 4.62 8.17
C GLN A 244 7.36 4.70 9.65
N GLY A 245 6.22 5.31 10.00
CA GLY A 245 5.72 5.31 11.38
C GLY A 245 5.51 3.91 11.93
N LEU A 246 4.92 3.00 11.13
CA LEU A 246 4.80 1.59 11.49
C LEU A 246 6.16 0.91 11.67
N ALA A 247 7.13 1.20 10.79
CA ALA A 247 8.50 0.70 10.92
C ALA A 247 9.20 1.21 12.19
N VAL A 248 8.95 2.46 12.59
CA VAL A 248 9.44 3.02 13.86
C VAL A 248 8.83 2.29 15.04
N ALA A 249 7.50 2.10 15.06
CA ALA A 249 6.82 1.36 16.13
C ALA A 249 7.40 -0.04 16.32
N HIS A 250 7.57 -0.79 15.23
CA HIS A 250 8.19 -2.12 15.28
C HIS A 250 9.67 -2.09 15.72
N GLY A 251 10.44 -1.11 15.24
CA GLY A 251 11.85 -0.96 15.57
C GLY A 251 12.10 -0.58 17.03
N VAL A 252 11.29 0.34 17.58
CA VAL A 252 11.37 0.80 18.97
C VAL A 252 10.91 -0.29 19.93
N PHE A 253 9.78 -0.93 19.65
CA PHE A 253 9.23 -1.94 20.55
C PHE A 253 10.06 -3.22 20.61
N LYS A 254 10.84 -3.56 19.57
CA LYS A 254 11.72 -4.74 19.57
C LYS A 254 12.67 -4.83 20.79
N GLY A 255 13.08 -3.70 21.38
CA GLY A 255 13.93 -3.67 22.57
C GLY A 255 13.21 -3.89 23.90
N MET A 256 11.87 -3.77 23.91
CA MET A 256 11.08 -3.78 25.14
C MET A 256 10.68 -5.19 25.56
N LYS A 257 10.68 -5.48 26.87
CA LYS A 257 10.11 -6.73 27.41
C LYS A 257 8.63 -6.92 27.05
N SER A 258 7.89 -5.82 26.86
CA SER A 258 6.47 -5.81 26.49
C SER A 258 6.22 -5.51 25.00
N ALA A 259 7.19 -5.79 24.12
CA ALA A 259 7.13 -5.49 22.68
C ALA A 259 5.81 -5.92 22.02
N GLN A 260 5.39 -7.16 22.29
CA GLN A 260 4.19 -7.75 21.71
C GLN A 260 2.91 -7.02 22.15
N LEU A 261 2.82 -6.62 23.43
CA LEU A 261 1.67 -5.89 23.95
C LEU A 261 1.52 -4.53 23.24
N TRP A 262 2.60 -3.78 23.09
CA TRP A 262 2.57 -2.47 22.44
C TRP A 262 2.22 -2.53 20.95
N LEU A 263 2.68 -3.57 20.25
CA LEU A 263 2.26 -3.83 18.87
C LEU A 263 0.78 -4.16 18.78
N VAL A 264 0.26 -5.03 19.66
CA VAL A 264 -1.17 -5.36 19.71
C VAL A 264 -2.01 -4.11 19.95
N VAL A 265 -1.62 -3.28 20.93
CA VAL A 265 -2.32 -2.00 21.20
C VAL A 265 -2.29 -1.08 19.97
N THR A 266 -1.13 -0.96 19.31
CA THR A 266 -1.00 -0.13 18.09
C THR A 266 -1.97 -0.59 16.99
N TYR A 267 -2.08 -1.90 16.75
CA TYR A 267 -2.99 -2.44 15.75
C TYR A 267 -4.47 -2.35 16.16
N ILE A 268 -4.80 -2.55 17.43
CA ILE A 268 -6.17 -2.34 17.95
C ILE A 268 -6.57 -0.88 17.72
N LEU A 269 -5.72 0.07 18.12
CA LEU A 269 -5.99 1.49 17.90
C LEU A 269 -6.07 1.83 16.41
N LEU A 270 -5.24 1.20 15.57
CA LEU A 270 -5.30 1.40 14.12
C LEU A 270 -6.62 0.92 13.50
N ILE A 271 -7.29 -0.07 14.10
CA ILE A 271 -8.59 -0.57 13.63
C ILE A 271 -9.73 0.27 14.22
N VAL A 272 -9.69 0.56 15.53
CA VAL A 272 -10.78 1.24 16.26
C VAL A 272 -10.78 2.75 16.03
N PHE A 273 -9.60 3.37 15.95
CA PHE A 273 -9.38 4.81 15.77
C PHE A 273 -8.54 5.08 14.51
N MET A 274 -8.93 4.45 13.40
CA MET A 274 -8.13 4.38 12.18
C MET A 274 -7.67 5.77 11.67
N PRO A 275 -8.54 6.79 11.49
CA PRO A 275 -8.09 8.08 10.99
C PRO A 275 -7.06 8.75 11.91
N GLN A 276 -7.30 8.71 13.23
CA GLN A 276 -6.42 9.32 14.23
C GLN A 276 -5.08 8.59 14.30
N MET A 277 -5.09 7.26 14.29
CA MET A 277 -3.86 6.48 14.34
C MET A 277 -3.04 6.56 13.07
N VAL A 278 -3.68 6.66 11.90
CA VAL A 278 -2.97 6.96 10.65
C VAL A 278 -2.27 8.31 10.75
N MET A 279 -2.94 9.35 11.26
CA MET A 279 -2.30 10.66 11.47
C MET A 279 -1.13 10.59 12.47
N VAL A 280 -1.30 9.89 13.60
CA VAL A 280 -0.24 9.71 14.61
C VAL A 280 0.97 9.00 13.99
N LEU A 281 0.76 7.87 13.31
CA LEU A 281 1.85 7.11 12.69
C LEU A 281 2.52 7.89 11.57
N THR A 282 1.76 8.61 10.75
CA THR A 282 2.30 9.49 9.70
C THR A 282 3.18 10.59 10.31
N SER A 283 2.72 11.20 11.41
CA SER A 283 3.48 12.24 12.13
C SER A 283 4.77 11.69 12.73
N ILE A 284 4.71 10.50 13.36
CA ILE A 284 5.90 9.80 13.86
C ILE A 284 6.87 9.50 12.72
N GLY A 285 6.37 8.99 11.60
CA GLY A 285 7.19 8.69 10.41
C GLY A 285 7.83 9.94 9.82
N LEU A 286 7.12 11.07 9.81
CA LEU A 286 7.65 12.36 9.38
C LEU A 286 8.78 12.84 10.32
N MET A 287 8.52 12.82 11.63
CA MET A 287 9.52 13.23 12.62
C MET A 287 10.78 12.35 12.56
N ASP A 288 10.62 11.05 12.28
CA ASP A 288 11.72 10.07 12.21
C ASP A 288 12.73 10.35 11.09
N VAL A 289 12.35 11.17 10.09
CA VAL A 289 13.27 11.65 9.07
C VAL A 289 14.44 12.41 9.70
N TRP A 290 14.15 13.33 10.62
CA TRP A 290 15.16 14.21 11.26
C TRP A 290 15.54 13.75 12.67
N ILE A 291 14.64 13.07 13.37
CA ILE A 291 14.85 12.59 14.75
C ILE A 291 14.98 11.07 14.72
N ASP A 292 16.18 10.56 14.95
CA ASP A 292 16.38 9.11 15.01
C ASP A 292 15.79 8.54 16.32
N PHE A 293 14.51 8.15 16.30
CA PHE A 293 13.83 7.60 17.48
C PHE A 293 14.44 6.27 17.92
N ARG A 294 14.87 5.45 16.94
CA ARG A 294 15.34 4.08 17.18
C ARG A 294 16.64 4.05 17.99
N THR A 295 17.53 5.01 17.77
CA THR A 295 18.75 5.16 18.57
C THR A 295 18.45 5.74 19.96
N ARG A 296 17.58 6.75 20.04
CA ARG A 296 17.24 7.42 21.31
C ARG A 296 16.56 6.50 22.32
N PHE A 297 15.61 5.68 21.88
CA PHE A 297 14.91 4.74 22.78
C PHE A 297 15.77 3.54 23.21
N LYS A 298 16.80 3.17 22.42
CA LYS A 298 17.77 2.14 22.85
C LYS A 298 18.66 2.61 23.99
N VAL A 299 19.04 3.89 24.00
CA VAL A 299 19.88 4.46 25.07
C VAL A 299 19.10 4.51 26.39
N GLY A 300 17.81 4.84 26.38
CA GLY A 300 16.97 4.91 27.59
C GLY A 300 16.56 3.57 28.21
N GLN A 301 16.80 2.43 27.54
CA GLN A 301 16.49 1.09 28.09
C GLN A 301 17.69 0.43 28.78
N ASN A 302 18.88 1.00 28.66
CA ASN A 302 20.13 0.48 29.22
C ASN A 302 20.62 1.27 30.46
N GLY A 303 19.80 2.21 30.97
CA GLY A 303 20.02 2.91 32.24
C GLY A 303 18.91 2.56 33.23
#